data_AF-A0A2S4AKW5-F1
#
_entry.id   AF-A0A2S4AKW5-F1
#
_cell.length_a   1.000
_cell.length_b   1.000
_cell.length_c   1.000
_cell.angle_alpha   90.00
_cell.angle_beta   90.00
_cell.angle_gamma   90.00
#
_symmetry.space_group_name_H-M   'P 1'
#
loop_
_entity.id
_entity.type
_entity.pdbx_description
1 polymer ?
#
loop_
_entity_poly.entity_id
_entity_poly.type
_entity_poly.pdbx_seq_one_letter_code
_entity_poly.pdbx_strand_id
1 'polypeptide(L)'
;MGCQNLIITFLDIKKYFCFIAFHDYLLQVGDITDLEHRKATSEKRFIWENYILVKYDSGVIERIRSEALSFPIPEWDISLYEERKHG
;
A
#
# COMPACT_ATOMS: atom_id res chain seq x y z
N MET A 1 -13.58 21.64 -16.67
CA MET A 1 -12.50 21.63 -15.65
C MET A 1 -11.74 20.33 -15.82
N GLY A 2 -10.69 20.35 -16.64
CA GLY A 2 -9.85 19.17 -16.85
C GLY A 2 -9.00 18.94 -15.61
N CYS A 3 -9.16 17.78 -14.97
CA CYS A 3 -8.17 17.33 -13.99
C CYS A 3 -6.81 17.34 -14.67
N GLN A 4 -5.83 18.02 -14.06
CA GLN A 4 -4.43 17.86 -14.39
C GLN A 4 -4.15 16.35 -14.51
N ASN A 5 -3.52 15.92 -15.60
CA ASN A 5 -3.11 14.53 -15.78
C ASN A 5 -2.28 14.11 -14.57
N LEU A 6 -2.91 13.47 -13.58
CA LEU A 6 -2.23 12.86 -12.44
C LEU A 6 -1.40 11.72 -13.03
N ILE A 7 -0.13 12.01 -13.28
CA ILE A 7 0.85 11.01 -13.70
C ILE A 7 1.12 10.16 -12.47
N ILE A 8 0.45 9.01 -12.39
CA ILE A 8 0.72 8.00 -11.37
C ILE A 8 2.09 7.38 -11.71
N THR A 9 3.03 7.55 -10.77
CA THR A 9 4.41 7.11 -10.91
C THR A 9 4.60 5.71 -10.34
N PHE A 10 5.77 5.12 -10.63
CA PHE A 10 6.26 3.92 -9.96
C PHE A 10 6.16 4.03 -8.43
N LEU A 11 6.57 5.17 -7.87
CA LEU A 11 6.59 5.38 -6.42
C LEU A 11 5.16 5.37 -5.85
N ASP A 12 4.18 5.92 -6.56
CA ASP A 12 2.79 5.92 -6.09
C ASP A 12 2.23 4.50 -6.02
N ILE A 13 2.50 3.67 -7.04
CA ILE A 13 2.11 2.25 -7.03
C ILE A 13 2.80 1.50 -5.89
N LYS A 14 4.09 1.77 -5.65
CA LYS A 14 4.84 1.19 -4.53
C LYS A 14 4.26 1.59 -3.18
N LYS A 15 3.91 2.87 -2.99
CA LYS A 15 3.25 3.38 -1.77
C LYS A 15 1.94 2.66 -1.50
N TYR A 16 1.13 2.43 -2.53
CA TYR A 16 -0.11 1.66 -2.37
C TYR A 16 0.16 0.25 -1.84
N PHE A 17 1.09 -0.51 -2.44
CA PHE A 17 1.39 -1.86 -1.96
C PHE A 17 1.99 -1.86 -0.55
N CYS A 18 2.89 -0.94 -0.22
CA CYS A 18 3.43 -0.80 1.13
C CYS A 18 2.32 -0.51 2.15
N PHE A 19 1.44 0.45 1.83
CA PHE A 19 0.32 0.83 2.69
C PHE A 19 -0.60 -0.36 2.98
N ILE A 20 -0.98 -1.12 1.96
CA ILE A 20 -1.86 -2.28 2.11
C ILE A 20 -1.19 -3.36 2.95
N ALA A 21 0.04 -3.75 2.61
CA ALA A 21 0.77 -4.78 3.34
C ALA A 21 0.95 -4.42 4.83
N PHE A 22 1.27 -3.16 5.12
CA PHE A 22 1.42 -2.66 6.48
C PHE A 22 0.12 -2.73 7.29
N HIS A 23 -1.01 -2.31 6.71
CA HIS A 23 -2.29 -2.38 7.43
C HIS A 23 -2.76 -3.83 7.60
N ASP A 24 -2.55 -4.69 6.60
CA ASP A 24 -2.82 -6.13 6.72
C ASP A 24 -1.99 -6.73 7.87
N TYR A 25 -0.73 -6.33 8.03
CA TYR A 25 0.10 -6.71 9.17
C TYR A 25 -0.47 -6.23 10.51
N LEU A 26 -0.80 -4.93 10.64
CA LEU A 26 -1.36 -4.37 11.88
C LEU A 26 -2.63 -5.10 12.32
N LEU A 27 -3.48 -5.47 11.36
CA LEU A 27 -4.66 -6.29 11.64
C LEU A 27 -4.27 -7.70 12.11
N GLN A 28 -3.29 -8.32 11.46
CA GLN A 28 -2.82 -9.67 11.78
C GLN A 28 -2.24 -9.77 13.21
N VAL A 29 -1.49 -8.76 13.65
CA VAL A 29 -0.92 -8.73 15.01
C VAL A 29 -1.88 -8.17 16.06
N GLY A 30 -3.06 -7.71 15.64
CA GLY A 30 -4.10 -7.19 16.54
C GLY A 30 -3.87 -5.76 17.02
N ASP A 31 -2.98 -5.00 16.36
CA ASP A 31 -2.72 -3.59 16.69
C ASP A 31 -3.83 -2.66 16.23
N ILE A 32 -4.61 -3.08 15.23
CA ILE A 32 -5.84 -2.41 14.80
C ILE A 32 -6.99 -3.41 14.72
N THR A 33 -8.20 -2.90 14.92
CA THR A 33 -9.43 -3.67 14.70
C THR A 33 -9.72 -3.84 13.22
N ASP A 34 -10.52 -4.85 12.88
CA ASP A 34 -11.04 -5.05 11.53
C ASP A 34 -11.85 -3.84 11.01
N LEU A 35 -12.53 -3.10 11.90
CA LEU A 35 -13.23 -1.87 11.51
C LEU A 35 -12.25 -0.76 11.10
N GLU A 36 -11.17 -0.58 11.85
CA GLU A 36 -10.11 0.42 11.53
C GLU A 36 -9.38 0.04 10.25
N HIS A 37 -9.04 -1.23 10.08
CA HIS A 37 -8.46 -1.75 8.84
C HIS A 37 -9.34 -1.46 7.64
N ARG A 38 -10.63 -1.81 7.71
CA ARG A 38 -11.59 -1.57 6.62
C ARG A 38 -11.72 -0.09 6.31
N LYS A 39 -11.79 0.78 7.33
CA LYS A 39 -11.82 2.24 7.12
C LYS A 39 -10.57 2.76 6.43
N ALA A 40 -9.40 2.21 6.75
CA ALA A 40 -8.13 2.65 6.18
C ALA A 40 -7.94 2.17 4.73
N THR A 41 -8.37 0.94 4.42
CA THR A 41 -7.97 0.23 3.19
C THR A 41 -9.07 0.14 2.12
N SER A 42 -10.36 0.07 2.47
CA SER A 42 -11.43 -0.31 1.52
C SER A 42 -11.52 0.62 0.31
N GLU A 43 -11.59 1.93 0.53
CA GLU A 43 -11.68 2.92 -0.56
C GLU A 43 -10.40 2.90 -1.41
N LYS A 44 -9.23 2.75 -0.78
CA LYS A 44 -7.95 2.69 -1.50
C LYS A 44 -7.88 1.44 -2.37
N ARG A 45 -8.19 0.26 -1.83
CA ARG A 45 -8.28 -0.98 -2.61
C ARG A 45 -9.23 -0.81 -3.78
N PHE A 46 -10.43 -0.28 -3.54
CA PHE A 46 -11.41 -0.04 -4.59
C PHE A 46 -10.86 0.84 -5.72
N ILE A 47 -10.32 2.01 -5.41
CA ILE A 47 -9.79 2.95 -6.42
C ILE A 47 -8.59 2.34 -7.15
N TRP A 48 -7.63 1.78 -6.41
CA TRP A 48 -6.40 1.27 -6.99
C TRP A 48 -6.64 0.03 -7.86
N GLU A 49 -7.37 -0.95 -7.33
CA GLU A 49 -7.57 -2.23 -8.02
C GLU A 49 -8.53 -2.10 -9.22
N ASN A 50 -9.50 -1.19 -9.20
CA ASN A 50 -10.50 -1.07 -10.27
C ASN A 50 -10.21 0.04 -11.29
N TYR A 51 -9.45 1.08 -10.93
CA TYR A 51 -9.29 2.25 -11.81
C TYR A 51 -7.85 2.65 -12.11
N ILE A 52 -6.89 2.32 -11.24
CA ILE A 52 -5.49 2.70 -11.41
C ILE A 52 -4.69 1.53 -11.98
N LEU A 53 -4.59 0.42 -11.25
CA LEU A 53 -3.74 -0.71 -11.58
C LEU A 53 -4.14 -1.34 -12.92
N VAL A 54 -5.42 -1.39 -13.26
CA VAL A 54 -5.90 -1.93 -14.56
C VAL A 54 -5.34 -1.22 -15.79
N LYS A 55 -4.72 -0.04 -15.63
CA LYS A 55 -4.10 0.73 -16.71
C LYS A 55 -2.62 0.37 -16.94
N TYR A 56 -2.04 -0.45 -16.09
CA TYR A 56 -0.63 -0.83 -16.12
C TYR A 56 -0.46 -2.30 -16.51
N ASP A 57 0.68 -2.61 -17.12
CA ASP A 57 1.05 -3.98 -17.39
C ASP A 57 1.17 -4.81 -16.10
N SER A 58 0.63 -6.03 -16.13
CA SER A 58 0.62 -6.93 -14.97
C SER A 58 2.03 -7.30 -14.50
N GLY A 59 2.99 -7.50 -15.40
CA GLY A 59 4.38 -7.79 -15.04
C GLY A 59 5.07 -6.61 -14.37
N VAL A 60 4.76 -5.38 -14.80
CA VAL A 60 5.21 -4.16 -14.12
C VAL A 60 4.62 -4.06 -12.71
N ILE A 61 3.32 -4.33 -12.55
CA ILE A 61 2.64 -4.31 -11.24
C ILE A 61 3.26 -5.34 -10.29
N GLU A 62 3.42 -6.58 -10.73
CA GLU A 62 3.98 -7.65 -9.88
C GLU A 62 5.42 -7.32 -9.47
N ARG A 63 6.23 -6.76 -10.38
CA ARG A 63 7.58 -6.30 -10.03
C ARG A 63 7.54 -5.22 -8.93
N ILE A 64 6.66 -4.23 -9.07
CA ILE A 64 6.52 -3.15 -8.07
C ILE A 64 6.02 -3.72 -6.73
N ARG A 65 5.07 -4.65 -6.76
CA ARG A 65 4.55 -5.32 -5.56
C ARG A 65 5.66 -6.09 -4.85
N SER A 66 6.45 -6.89 -5.56
CA SER A 66 7.58 -7.60 -4.98
C SER A 66 8.58 -6.63 -4.36
N GLU A 67 8.91 -5.52 -5.04
CA GLU A 67 9.80 -4.51 -4.49
C GLU A 67 9.23 -3.82 -3.24
N ALA A 68 7.92 -3.54 -3.21
CA ALA A 68 7.24 -2.97 -2.04
C ALA A 68 7.33 -3.87 -0.80
N LEU A 69 7.32 -5.20 -0.99
CA LEU A 69 7.42 -6.17 0.10
C LEU A 69 8.87 -6.38 0.55
N SER A 70 9.84 -6.37 -0.37
CA SER A 70 11.26 -6.56 -0.03
C SER A 70 11.95 -5.29 0.47
N PHE A 71 11.54 -4.13 -0.06
CA PHE A 71 12.10 -2.83 0.24
C PHE A 71 10.97 -1.82 0.44
N PRO A 72 10.21 -1.95 1.54
CA PRO A 72 9.10 -1.05 1.83
C PRO A 72 9.59 0.38 2.00
N ILE A 73 8.66 1.31 1.84
CA ILE A 73 8.90 2.72 2.12
C ILE A 73 8.93 2.90 3.66
N PRO A 74 9.86 3.69 4.24
CA PRO A 74 10.13 3.69 5.69
C PRO A 74 8.92 3.93 6.60
N GLU A 75 7.94 4.71 6.15
CA GLU A 75 6.70 4.99 6.88
C GLU A 75 5.80 3.76 7.05
N TRP A 76 5.96 2.75 6.19
CA TRP A 76 5.19 1.50 6.17
C TRP A 76 6.10 0.26 6.23
N ASP A 77 7.33 0.43 6.69
CA ASP A 77 8.24 -0.67 6.96
C ASP A 77 7.88 -1.32 8.30
N ILE A 78 7.48 -2.59 8.24
CA ILE A 78 7.10 -3.40 9.40
C ILE A 78 8.28 -3.56 10.36
N SER A 79 9.50 -3.74 9.84
CA SER A 79 10.69 -3.94 10.68
C SER A 79 10.96 -2.68 11.50
N LEU A 80 10.93 -1.51 10.86
CA LEU A 80 11.09 -0.23 11.55
C LEU A 80 9.94 0.08 12.50
N TYR A 81 8.72 -0.36 12.19
CA TYR A 81 7.58 -0.22 13.09
C TYR A 81 7.78 -1.04 14.37
N GLU A 82 8.15 -2.31 14.22
CA GLU A 82 8.37 -3.23 15.35
C GLU A 82 9.56 -2.82 16.23
N GLU A 83 10.64 -2.33 15.62
CA GLU A 83 11.78 -1.76 16.35
C GLU A 83 11.36 -0.56 17.21
N ARG A 84 10.52 0.35 16.67
CA ARG A 84 10.01 1.52 17.40
C ARG A 84 9.00 1.16 18.48
N LYS A 85 8.29 0.05 18.33
CA LYS A 85 7.28 -0.43 19.28
C LYS A 85 7.91 -1.10 20.49
N HIS A 86 9.05 -1.76 20.32
CA HIS A 86 9.74 -2.52 21.36
C HIS A 86 11.01 -1.85 21.90
N GLY A 87 11.48 -0.78 21.26
CA GLY A 87 12.64 0.02 21.65
C GLY A 87 12.34 1.18 22.58
#